data_AF-A0A4Q4XR20-F1
#
_entry.id   AF-A0A4Q4XR20-F1
#
_cell.length_a   1.000
_cell.length_b   1.000
_cell.length_c   1.000
_cell.angle_alpha   90.00
_cell.angle_beta   90.00
_cell.angle_gamma   90.00
#
_symmetry.space_group_name_H-M   'P 1'
#
loop_
_entity.id
_entity.type
_entity.pdbx_description
1 polymer ?
#
loop_
_entity_poly.entity_id
_entity_poly.type
_entity_poly.pdbx_seq_one_letter_code
_entity_poly.pdbx_strand_id
1 'polypeptide(L)'
;MSPRQAEPDESQEAAEFQRTLSKIIQASTLTAKRRESSIKPDVDTLNSLSYDRGILPAELNDLIDLVTTPNHLDQASLASIVRNLYPASTVSDNVVTKVVGSIGHGRSKPPLAIQGALLRWLVMIYHIMQSQGALARGYSVLFSLLDTAAIRPQLCHLLALITRRKHVKPYRIQSLLSLARQTGNDPALTGLLRVFKDYYPEIIVGEATRGKASSFNSSVSLEEIENADSFVKALETIELPNQLIAVVGDPLLQKLLLLKPDAEANQRVNNWLSSYAHDMISGDSDANPLDILPTLRDYVSSTKVRMELAQNQAPG
;
A
#
# COMPACT_ATOMS: atom_id res chain seq x y z
N MET A 1 -4.97 26.43 -35.74
CA MET A 1 -4.76 25.00 -36.06
C MET A 1 -3.54 24.54 -35.27
N SER A 2 -3.75 24.09 -34.03
CA SER A 2 -2.68 23.50 -33.23
C SER A 2 -2.39 22.08 -33.73
N PRO A 3 -1.13 21.63 -33.78
CA PRO A 3 -0.82 20.27 -34.16
C PRO A 3 -1.38 19.34 -33.08
N ARG A 4 -2.23 18.40 -33.50
CA ARG A 4 -2.55 17.21 -32.71
C ARG A 4 -1.23 16.50 -32.44
N GLN A 5 -0.79 16.52 -31.18
CA GLN A 5 0.28 15.63 -30.74
C GLN A 5 -0.17 14.20 -31.06
N ALA A 6 0.64 13.50 -31.85
CA ALA A 6 0.42 12.10 -32.15
C ALA A 6 0.53 11.32 -30.84
N GLU A 7 -0.55 10.67 -30.42
CA GLU A 7 -0.47 9.68 -29.35
C GLU A 7 0.57 8.62 -29.77
N PRO A 8 1.50 8.24 -28.88
CA PRO A 8 2.41 7.15 -29.18
C PRO A 8 1.59 5.88 -29.42
N ASP A 9 1.89 5.21 -30.53
CA ASP A 9 1.22 3.99 -30.95
C ASP A 9 1.48 2.90 -29.89
N GLU A 10 0.45 2.53 -29.10
CA GLU A 10 0.53 1.53 -28.00
C GLU A 10 1.26 0.23 -28.43
N SER A 11 1.19 -0.11 -29.72
CA SER A 11 1.86 -1.25 -30.34
C SER A 11 3.39 -1.11 -30.34
N GLN A 12 3.91 0.11 -30.50
CA GLN A 12 5.34 0.40 -30.56
C GLN A 12 5.95 0.38 -29.16
N GLU A 13 5.27 0.96 -28.16
CA GLU A 13 5.72 0.96 -26.77
C GLU A 13 5.75 -0.46 -26.19
N ALA A 14 4.76 -1.30 -26.51
CA ALA A 14 4.77 -2.71 -26.13
C ALA A 14 5.94 -3.49 -26.74
N ALA A 15 6.23 -3.24 -28.02
CA ALA A 15 7.38 -3.86 -28.69
C ALA A 15 8.72 -3.36 -28.13
N GLU A 16 8.80 -2.08 -27.77
CA GLU A 16 9.98 -1.49 -27.13
C GLU A 16 10.23 -2.09 -25.75
N PHE A 17 9.18 -2.22 -24.93
CA PHE A 17 9.29 -2.85 -23.61
C PHE A 17 9.81 -4.29 -23.71
N GLN A 18 9.23 -5.11 -24.59
CA GLN A 18 9.66 -6.50 -24.76
C GLN A 18 11.10 -6.61 -25.26
N ARG A 19 11.53 -5.70 -26.14
CA ARG A 19 12.93 -5.61 -26.57
C ARG A 19 13.85 -5.27 -25.42
N THR A 20 13.50 -4.27 -24.61
CA THR A 20 14.29 -3.83 -23.45
C THR A 20 14.36 -4.92 -22.39
N LEU A 21 13.24 -5.57 -22.07
CA LEU A 21 13.18 -6.71 -21.16
C LEU A 21 14.06 -7.86 -21.66
N SER A 22 13.97 -8.22 -22.94
CA SER A 22 14.79 -9.30 -23.53
C SER A 22 16.28 -8.99 -23.46
N LYS A 23 16.69 -7.73 -23.71
CA LYS A 23 18.07 -7.28 -23.56
C LYS A 23 18.54 -7.42 -22.11
N ILE A 24 17.72 -7.04 -21.14
CA ILE A 24 18.05 -7.15 -19.71
C ILE A 24 18.18 -8.61 -19.28
N ILE A 25 17.27 -9.48 -19.71
CA ILE A 25 17.33 -10.92 -19.42
C ILE A 25 18.63 -11.51 -19.97
N GLN A 26 19.01 -11.20 -21.21
CA GLN A 26 20.28 -11.66 -21.79
C GLN A 26 21.49 -11.10 -21.03
N ALA A 27 21.49 -9.81 -20.73
CA ALA A 27 22.58 -9.17 -19.98
C ALA A 27 22.72 -9.70 -18.54
N SER A 28 21.63 -10.18 -17.93
CA SER A 28 21.61 -10.75 -16.58
C SER A 28 22.42 -12.05 -16.47
N THR A 29 22.54 -12.80 -17.58
CA THR A 29 23.33 -14.05 -17.67
C THR A 29 24.83 -13.80 -17.78
N LEU A 30 25.24 -12.60 -18.15
CA LEU A 30 26.64 -12.20 -18.32
C LEU A 30 27.13 -11.42 -17.11
N THR A 31 28.37 -11.66 -16.71
CA THR A 31 29.01 -10.85 -15.66
C THR A 31 29.25 -9.43 -16.14
N ALA A 32 29.25 -8.44 -15.23
CA ALA A 32 29.40 -7.02 -15.57
C ALA A 32 30.65 -6.70 -16.42
N LYS A 33 31.74 -7.47 -16.26
CA LYS A 33 32.98 -7.30 -17.05
C LYS A 33 32.90 -7.83 -18.49
N ARG A 34 31.96 -8.74 -18.77
CA ARG A 34 31.74 -9.35 -20.09
C ARG A 34 30.64 -8.64 -20.89
N ARG A 35 29.97 -7.65 -20.29
CA ARG A 35 28.95 -6.86 -20.97
C ARG A 35 29.62 -5.82 -21.85
N GLU A 36 29.12 -5.66 -23.06
CA GLU A 36 29.58 -4.64 -24.02
C GLU A 36 29.16 -3.23 -23.58
N SER A 37 28.05 -3.11 -22.83
CA SER A 37 27.48 -1.85 -22.37
C SER A 37 27.02 -1.91 -20.91
N SER A 38 26.84 -0.73 -20.31
CA SER A 38 26.20 -0.59 -19.00
C SER A 38 24.70 -0.90 -19.11
N ILE A 39 24.18 -1.70 -18.17
CA ILE A 39 22.76 -2.12 -18.14
C ILE A 39 21.84 -1.09 -17.48
N LYS A 40 22.42 -0.14 -16.74
CA LYS A 40 21.67 0.90 -16.03
C LYS A 40 20.69 1.69 -16.91
N PRO A 41 21.08 2.23 -18.08
CA PRO A 41 20.14 2.95 -18.94
C PRO A 41 18.96 2.08 -19.39
N ASP A 42 19.20 0.81 -19.73
CA ASP A 42 18.13 -0.10 -20.12
C ASP A 42 17.15 -0.35 -18.95
N VAL A 43 17.66 -0.46 -17.72
CA VAL A 43 16.83 -0.59 -16.52
C VAL A 43 16.03 0.69 -16.25
N ASP A 44 16.62 1.86 -16.45
CA ASP A 44 15.94 3.14 -16.27
C ASP A 44 14.81 3.31 -17.31
N THR A 45 15.06 2.95 -18.57
CA THR A 45 14.04 2.90 -19.64
C THR A 45 12.95 1.86 -19.35
N LEU A 46 13.31 0.69 -18.84
CA LEU A 46 12.32 -0.31 -18.43
C LEU A 46 11.42 0.23 -17.31
N ASN A 47 12.00 0.94 -16.33
CA ASN A 47 11.24 1.50 -15.21
C ASN A 47 10.29 2.61 -15.68
N SER A 48 10.72 3.49 -16.59
CA SER A 48 9.84 4.53 -17.15
C SER A 48 8.67 3.90 -17.91
N LEU A 49 8.95 2.94 -18.80
CA LEU A 49 7.88 2.25 -19.53
C LEU A 49 6.95 1.46 -18.60
N SER A 50 7.47 0.89 -17.51
CA SER A 50 6.65 0.20 -16.50
C SER A 50 5.72 1.14 -15.75
N TYR A 51 6.17 2.38 -15.49
CA TYR A 51 5.38 3.41 -14.83
C TYR A 51 4.25 3.92 -15.72
N ASP A 52 4.52 4.14 -17.01
CA ASP A 52 3.56 4.74 -17.94
C ASP A 52 2.44 3.76 -18.34
N ARG A 53 2.77 2.50 -18.65
CA ARG A 53 1.82 1.52 -19.22
C ARG A 53 1.39 0.41 -18.25
N GLY A 54 2.10 0.26 -17.13
CA GLY A 54 2.03 -0.95 -16.30
C GLY A 54 2.66 -2.18 -16.97
N ILE A 55 2.56 -3.33 -16.32
CA ILE A 55 3.22 -4.57 -16.75
C ILE A 55 2.17 -5.65 -17.03
N LEU A 56 2.22 -6.25 -18.22
CA LEU A 56 1.30 -7.32 -18.61
C LEU A 56 1.63 -8.63 -17.88
N PRO A 57 0.67 -9.56 -17.72
CA PRO A 57 0.88 -10.79 -16.94
C PRO A 57 2.07 -11.66 -17.38
N ALA A 58 2.34 -11.75 -18.68
CA ALA A 58 3.47 -12.53 -19.20
C ALA A 58 4.81 -11.88 -18.85
N GLU A 59 4.92 -10.57 -19.08
CA GLU A 59 6.12 -9.78 -18.77
C GLU A 59 6.38 -9.70 -17.26
N LEU A 60 5.32 -9.62 -16.47
CA LEU A 60 5.41 -9.67 -15.01
C LEU A 60 5.99 -11.00 -14.56
N ASN A 61 5.60 -12.11 -15.18
CA ASN A 61 6.19 -13.41 -14.87
C ASN A 61 7.69 -13.41 -15.15
N ASP A 62 8.11 -12.88 -16.30
CA ASP A 62 9.53 -12.84 -16.70
C ASP A 62 10.36 -11.93 -15.79
N LEU A 63 9.81 -10.79 -15.38
CA LEU A 63 10.45 -9.89 -14.41
C LEU A 63 10.55 -10.52 -13.02
N ILE A 64 9.54 -11.26 -12.59
CA ILE A 64 9.57 -11.99 -11.33
C ILE A 64 10.61 -13.11 -11.39
N ASP A 65 10.70 -13.83 -12.51
CA ASP A 65 11.77 -14.82 -12.72
C ASP A 65 13.14 -14.15 -12.69
N LEU A 66 13.30 -12.98 -13.32
CA LEU A 66 14.54 -12.21 -13.28
C LEU A 66 14.94 -11.83 -11.84
N VAL A 67 14.04 -11.28 -11.03
CA VAL A 67 14.39 -10.80 -9.67
C VAL A 67 14.49 -11.91 -8.62
N THR A 68 13.89 -13.08 -8.86
CA THR A 68 13.90 -14.20 -7.92
C THR A 68 15.00 -15.23 -8.21
N THR A 69 15.52 -15.29 -9.45
CA THR A 69 16.59 -16.21 -9.82
C THR A 69 17.99 -15.59 -9.63
N PRO A 70 19.01 -16.40 -9.29
CA PRO A 70 20.39 -15.92 -9.24
C PRO A 70 20.84 -15.42 -10.60
N ASN A 71 21.27 -14.16 -10.65
CA ASN A 71 21.78 -13.52 -11.86
C ASN A 71 22.95 -12.58 -11.51
N HIS A 72 23.49 -11.92 -12.54
CA HIS A 72 24.64 -11.01 -12.39
C HIS A 72 24.25 -9.52 -12.36
N LEU A 73 22.97 -9.17 -12.23
CA LEU A 73 22.55 -7.79 -12.04
C LEU A 73 22.95 -7.31 -10.64
N ASP A 74 23.26 -6.01 -10.54
CA ASP A 74 23.56 -5.40 -9.26
C ASP A 74 22.28 -5.22 -8.41
N GLN A 75 22.46 -5.12 -7.09
CA GLN A 75 21.33 -5.01 -6.16
C GLN A 75 20.51 -3.73 -6.36
N ALA A 76 21.10 -2.64 -6.85
CA ALA A 76 20.39 -1.39 -7.06
C ALA A 76 19.43 -1.51 -8.25
N SER A 77 19.89 -2.11 -9.36
CA SER A 77 19.06 -2.43 -10.53
C SER A 77 17.89 -3.35 -10.14
N LEU A 78 18.16 -4.44 -9.42
CA LEU A 78 17.10 -5.36 -8.96
C LEU A 78 16.10 -4.66 -8.04
N ALA A 79 16.56 -3.84 -7.10
CA ALA A 79 15.68 -3.08 -6.22
C ALA A 79 14.85 -2.04 -6.98
N SER A 80 15.41 -1.40 -8.01
CA SER A 80 14.69 -0.46 -8.86
C SER A 80 13.57 -1.17 -9.63
N ILE A 81 13.88 -2.33 -10.24
CA ILE A 81 12.88 -3.13 -10.95
C ILE A 81 11.73 -3.50 -10.00
N VAL A 82 12.02 -4.04 -8.81
CA VAL A 82 10.98 -4.45 -7.85
C VAL A 82 10.08 -3.29 -7.42
N ARG A 83 10.62 -2.08 -7.26
CA ARG A 83 9.82 -0.89 -6.89
C ARG A 83 8.89 -0.42 -8.01
N ASN A 84 9.22 -0.72 -9.26
CA ASN A 84 8.45 -0.33 -10.44
C ASN A 84 7.60 -1.49 -11.01
N LEU A 85 7.37 -2.54 -10.22
CA LEU A 85 6.47 -3.62 -10.59
C LEU A 85 5.01 -3.18 -10.43
N TYR A 86 4.44 -2.55 -11.46
CA TYR A 86 3.03 -2.11 -11.48
C TYR A 86 2.21 -3.06 -12.38
N PRO A 87 1.45 -4.03 -11.84
CA PRO A 87 0.66 -4.93 -12.68
C PRO A 87 -0.46 -4.17 -13.39
N ALA A 88 -0.56 -4.31 -14.71
CA ALA A 88 -1.64 -3.72 -15.50
C ALA A 88 -2.98 -4.47 -15.34
N SER A 89 -2.93 -5.70 -14.83
CA SER A 89 -4.10 -6.55 -14.62
C SER A 89 -3.90 -7.51 -13.45
N THR A 90 -4.82 -8.45 -13.27
CA THR A 90 -4.79 -9.39 -12.14
C THR A 90 -3.52 -10.24 -12.12
N VAL A 91 -2.96 -10.44 -10.92
CA VAL A 91 -1.74 -11.23 -10.73
C VAL A 91 -2.07 -12.71 -10.53
N SER A 92 -1.41 -13.58 -11.30
CA SER A 92 -1.64 -15.02 -11.24
C SER A 92 -1.08 -15.70 -10.00
N ASP A 93 -1.71 -16.81 -9.59
CA ASP A 93 -1.26 -17.65 -8.48
C ASP A 93 0.19 -18.15 -8.64
N ASN A 94 0.64 -18.37 -9.88
CA ASN A 94 2.00 -18.81 -10.18
C ASN A 94 3.03 -17.75 -9.76
N VAL A 95 2.80 -16.49 -10.16
CA VAL A 95 3.67 -15.36 -9.80
C VAL A 95 3.78 -15.22 -8.29
N VAL A 96 2.64 -15.27 -7.59
CA VAL A 96 2.60 -15.21 -6.12
C VAL A 96 3.40 -16.35 -5.49
N THR A 97 3.24 -17.57 -6.01
CA THR A 97 3.93 -18.76 -5.48
C THR A 97 5.44 -18.67 -5.70
N LYS A 98 5.90 -18.16 -6.85
CA LYS A 98 7.32 -17.89 -7.13
C LYS A 98 7.90 -16.89 -6.14
N VAL A 99 7.21 -15.78 -5.91
CA VAL A 99 7.65 -14.78 -4.93
C VAL A 99 7.73 -15.39 -3.54
N VAL A 100 6.69 -16.07 -3.06
CA VAL A 100 6.68 -16.73 -1.74
C VAL A 100 7.81 -17.76 -1.62
N GLY A 101 8.07 -18.55 -2.67
CA GLY A 101 9.17 -19.52 -2.72
C GLY A 101 10.57 -18.88 -2.65
N SER A 102 10.71 -17.65 -3.13
CA SER A 102 11.95 -16.88 -3.09
C SER A 102 12.28 -16.29 -1.71
N ILE A 103 11.32 -16.22 -0.77
CA ILE A 103 11.53 -15.64 0.56
C ILE A 103 12.24 -16.63 1.50
N GLY A 104 13.19 -16.15 2.30
CA GLY A 104 13.92 -16.89 3.32
C GLY A 104 15.41 -17.04 3.03
N HIS A 105 16.04 -18.02 3.67
CA HIS A 105 17.48 -18.26 3.57
C HIS A 105 17.81 -19.27 2.45
N GLY A 106 18.84 -18.99 1.66
CA GLY A 106 19.31 -19.92 0.62
C GLY A 106 20.25 -19.25 -0.37
N ARG A 107 21.16 -20.04 -0.97
CA ARG A 107 22.09 -19.55 -2.00
C ARG A 107 21.39 -19.15 -3.30
N SER A 108 20.24 -19.77 -3.58
CA SER A 108 19.42 -19.49 -4.75
C SER A 108 18.40 -18.37 -4.53
N LYS A 109 18.31 -17.82 -3.31
CA LYS A 109 17.32 -16.81 -2.95
C LYS A 109 17.90 -15.40 -3.13
N PRO A 110 17.08 -14.41 -3.48
CA PRO A 110 17.53 -13.03 -3.61
C PRO A 110 17.97 -12.47 -2.24
N PRO A 111 18.76 -11.37 -2.23
CA PRO A 111 19.17 -10.71 -0.99
C PRO A 111 17.97 -10.29 -0.12
N LEU A 112 18.14 -10.25 1.20
CA LEU A 112 17.06 -9.92 2.16
C LEU A 112 16.40 -8.56 1.87
N ALA A 113 17.15 -7.57 1.38
CA ALA A 113 16.60 -6.28 0.97
C ALA A 113 15.58 -6.40 -0.18
N ILE A 114 15.89 -7.25 -1.16
CA ILE A 114 15.00 -7.54 -2.31
C ILE A 114 13.80 -8.36 -1.84
N GLN A 115 14.01 -9.33 -0.95
CA GLN A 115 12.91 -10.09 -0.34
C GLN A 115 11.93 -9.18 0.43
N GLY A 116 12.44 -8.22 1.21
CA GLY A 116 11.61 -7.23 1.89
C GLY A 116 10.81 -6.35 0.92
N ALA A 117 11.42 -5.93 -0.19
CA ALA A 117 10.73 -5.18 -1.24
C ALA A 117 9.64 -6.02 -1.92
N LEU A 118 9.90 -7.29 -2.21
CA LEU A 118 8.92 -8.23 -2.76
C LEU A 118 7.75 -8.49 -1.79
N LEU A 119 8.03 -8.63 -0.49
CA LEU A 119 6.97 -8.77 0.52
C LEU A 119 6.10 -7.53 0.64
N ARG A 120 6.71 -6.34 0.59
CA ARG A 120 5.97 -5.06 0.52
C ARG A 120 5.13 -5.00 -0.75
N TRP A 121 5.66 -5.43 -1.88
CA TRP A 121 4.93 -5.50 -3.13
C TRP A 121 3.72 -6.44 -3.03
N LEU A 122 3.87 -7.63 -2.45
CA LEU A 122 2.75 -8.56 -2.20
C LEU A 122 1.62 -7.95 -1.36
N VAL A 123 1.98 -7.13 -0.37
CA VAL A 123 0.99 -6.35 0.42
C VAL A 123 0.25 -5.37 -0.48
N MET A 124 0.96 -4.60 -1.32
CA MET A 124 0.36 -3.59 -2.21
C MET A 124 -0.59 -4.23 -3.23
N ILE A 125 -0.21 -5.38 -3.81
CA ILE A 125 -1.00 -6.04 -4.86
C ILE A 125 -2.10 -6.97 -4.31
N TYR A 126 -2.28 -7.08 -2.99
CA TYR A 126 -3.16 -8.07 -2.36
C TYR A 126 -4.60 -8.07 -2.92
N HIS A 127 -5.12 -6.90 -3.29
CA HIS A 127 -6.46 -6.72 -3.81
C HIS A 127 -6.61 -7.07 -5.29
N ILE A 128 -5.53 -7.05 -6.09
CA ILE A 128 -5.52 -7.38 -7.52
C ILE A 128 -5.09 -8.83 -7.81
N MET A 129 -4.84 -9.64 -6.78
CA MET A 129 -4.51 -11.05 -6.95
C MET A 129 -5.71 -11.85 -7.45
N GLN A 130 -5.49 -12.79 -8.38
CA GLN A 130 -6.53 -13.72 -8.85
C GLN A 130 -7.11 -14.55 -7.71
N SER A 131 -6.25 -15.07 -6.82
CA SER A 131 -6.68 -15.76 -5.60
C SER A 131 -5.84 -15.36 -4.39
N GLN A 132 -6.49 -14.76 -3.40
CA GLN A 132 -5.89 -14.53 -2.07
C GLN A 132 -5.54 -15.87 -1.38
N GLY A 133 -6.16 -16.98 -1.82
CA GLY A 133 -5.87 -18.32 -1.34
C GLY A 133 -4.43 -18.75 -1.61
N ALA A 134 -3.77 -18.22 -2.64
CA ALA A 134 -2.39 -18.52 -2.98
C ALA A 134 -1.42 -18.19 -1.84
N LEU A 135 -1.54 -16.99 -1.26
CA LEU A 135 -0.75 -16.57 -0.09
C LEU A 135 -1.08 -17.40 1.14
N ALA A 136 -2.36 -17.73 1.35
CA ALA A 136 -2.78 -18.54 2.49
C ALA A 136 -2.17 -19.96 2.48
N ARG A 137 -1.90 -20.55 1.30
CA ARG A 137 -1.16 -21.82 1.19
C ARG A 137 0.28 -21.70 1.70
N GLY A 138 0.90 -20.54 1.50
CA GLY A 138 2.25 -20.21 1.97
C GLY A 138 2.34 -19.78 3.43
N TYR A 139 1.22 -19.73 4.17
CA TYR A 139 1.16 -19.15 5.52
C TYR A 139 2.21 -19.74 6.48
N SER A 140 2.35 -21.06 6.50
CA SER A 140 3.33 -21.73 7.38
C SER A 140 4.77 -21.31 7.06
N VAL A 141 5.10 -21.14 5.77
CA VAL A 141 6.44 -20.72 5.33
C VAL A 141 6.69 -19.28 5.76
N LEU A 142 5.76 -18.37 5.47
CA LEU A 142 5.87 -16.95 5.86
C LEU A 142 5.97 -16.79 7.37
N PHE A 143 5.16 -17.53 8.14
CA PHE A 143 5.19 -17.50 9.60
C PHE A 143 6.51 -18.02 10.18
N SER A 144 7.10 -19.06 9.56
CA SER A 144 8.37 -19.63 10.02
C SER A 144 9.57 -18.70 9.89
N LEU A 145 9.45 -17.65 9.06
CA LEU A 145 10.51 -16.68 8.78
C LEU A 145 10.42 -15.41 9.64
N LEU A 146 9.48 -15.35 10.61
CA LEU A 146 9.30 -14.20 11.50
C LEU A 146 10.53 -13.91 12.38
N ASP A 147 11.37 -14.91 12.61
CA ASP A 147 12.66 -14.77 13.29
C ASP A 147 13.61 -13.81 12.55
N THR A 148 13.47 -13.71 11.22
CA THR A 148 14.33 -12.94 10.33
C THR A 148 14.06 -11.44 10.43
N ALA A 149 14.80 -10.74 11.31
CA ALA A 149 14.58 -9.33 11.63
C ALA A 149 14.49 -8.38 10.42
N ALA A 150 15.31 -8.60 9.38
CA ALA A 150 15.40 -7.71 8.22
C ALA A 150 14.11 -7.62 7.39
N ILE A 151 13.30 -8.68 7.38
CA ILE A 151 12.05 -8.77 6.60
C ILE A 151 10.80 -8.92 7.49
N ARG A 152 11.00 -8.99 8.81
CA ARG A 152 9.95 -9.19 9.81
C ARG A 152 8.82 -8.15 9.70
N PRO A 153 9.08 -6.84 9.54
CA PRO A 153 8.00 -5.86 9.44
C PRO A 153 7.04 -6.15 8.27
N GLN A 154 7.59 -6.49 7.11
CA GLN A 154 6.82 -6.79 5.90
C GLN A 154 6.12 -8.16 6.02
N LEU A 155 6.77 -9.15 6.63
CA LEU A 155 6.14 -10.44 6.94
C LEU A 155 4.95 -10.28 7.89
N CYS A 156 5.09 -9.51 8.97
CA CYS A 156 4.01 -9.27 9.92
C CYS A 156 2.81 -8.59 9.25
N HIS A 157 3.06 -7.59 8.40
CA HIS A 157 2.00 -6.92 7.64
C HIS A 157 1.29 -7.91 6.71
N LEU A 158 2.03 -8.65 5.89
CA LEU A 158 1.44 -9.64 5.00
C LEU A 158 0.65 -10.70 5.76
N LEU A 159 1.21 -11.22 6.87
CA LEU A 159 0.56 -12.19 7.74
C LEU A 159 -0.71 -11.63 8.37
N ALA A 160 -0.75 -10.35 8.76
CA ALA A 160 -1.95 -9.71 9.28
C ALA A 160 -3.10 -9.74 8.27
N LEU A 161 -2.82 -9.43 6.99
CA LEU A 161 -3.83 -9.45 5.92
C LEU A 161 -4.39 -10.84 5.65
N ILE A 162 -3.52 -11.86 5.63
CA ILE A 162 -3.89 -13.24 5.26
C ILE A 162 -4.31 -14.11 6.45
N THR A 163 -4.15 -13.63 7.68
CA THR A 163 -4.54 -14.39 8.88
C THR A 163 -6.06 -14.58 8.91
N ARG A 164 -6.46 -15.80 9.23
CA ARG A 164 -7.85 -16.26 9.37
C ARG A 164 -7.90 -17.21 10.54
N ARG A 165 -9.09 -17.49 11.07
CA ARG A 165 -9.29 -18.39 12.23
C ARG A 165 -8.55 -19.73 12.13
N LYS A 166 -8.50 -20.33 10.93
CA LYS A 166 -7.79 -21.60 10.68
C LYS A 166 -6.27 -21.52 10.91
N HIS A 167 -5.67 -20.33 10.79
CA HIS A 167 -4.23 -20.11 10.92
C HIS A 167 -3.81 -19.89 12.38
N VAL A 168 -4.71 -19.37 13.22
CA VAL A 168 -4.42 -19.08 14.62
C VAL A 168 -4.48 -20.38 15.42
N LYS A 169 -3.32 -21.00 15.61
CA LYS A 169 -3.15 -22.26 16.34
C LYS A 169 -2.37 -22.04 17.63
N PRO A 170 -2.61 -22.83 18.69
CA PRO A 170 -1.92 -22.67 19.97
C PRO A 170 -0.40 -22.57 19.85
N TYR A 171 0.23 -23.44 19.05
CA TYR A 171 1.68 -23.41 18.85
C TYR A 171 2.17 -22.10 18.19
N ARG A 172 1.42 -21.52 17.25
CA ARG A 172 1.79 -20.24 16.61
C ARG A 172 1.64 -19.07 17.57
N ILE A 173 0.59 -19.08 18.40
CA ILE A 173 0.40 -18.08 19.47
C ILE A 173 1.62 -18.12 20.40
N GLN A 174 2.01 -19.31 20.85
CA GLN A 174 3.17 -19.48 21.75
C GLN A 174 4.48 -19.03 21.10
N SER A 175 4.74 -19.40 19.84
CA SER A 175 5.92 -18.95 19.09
C SER A 175 5.95 -17.43 18.93
N LEU A 176 4.81 -16.81 18.59
CA LEU A 176 4.71 -15.36 18.39
C LEU A 176 4.91 -14.58 19.69
N LEU A 177 4.29 -15.04 20.79
CA LEU A 177 4.50 -14.46 22.13
C LEU A 177 5.95 -14.61 22.59
N SER A 178 6.56 -15.77 22.35
CA SER A 178 7.97 -15.99 22.68
C SER A 178 8.88 -15.04 21.91
N LEU A 179 8.65 -14.90 20.60
CA LEU A 179 9.42 -14.00 19.75
C LEU A 179 9.26 -12.54 20.19
N ALA A 180 8.03 -12.09 20.45
CA ALA A 180 7.75 -10.72 20.89
C ALA A 180 8.42 -10.38 22.24
N ARG A 181 8.49 -11.35 23.17
CA ARG A 181 9.23 -11.19 24.43
C ARG A 181 10.74 -11.10 24.22
N GLN A 182 11.29 -11.87 23.29
CA GLN A 182 12.73 -11.89 23.00
C GLN A 182 13.20 -10.61 22.29
N THR A 183 12.39 -10.06 21.39
CA THR A 183 12.78 -8.91 20.57
C THR A 183 12.60 -7.57 21.29
N GLY A 184 11.78 -7.52 22.35
CA GLY A 184 11.52 -6.31 23.13
C GLY A 184 10.69 -5.28 22.34
N ASN A 185 9.40 -5.18 22.68
CA ASN A 185 8.45 -4.18 22.14
C ASN A 185 8.53 -3.92 20.61
N ASP A 186 8.60 -4.98 19.81
CA ASP A 186 8.59 -4.90 18.34
C ASP A 186 7.17 -4.57 17.84
N PRO A 187 6.93 -3.36 17.25
CA PRO A 187 5.58 -2.92 16.87
C PRO A 187 4.93 -3.82 15.81
N ALA A 188 5.72 -4.45 14.94
CA ALA A 188 5.20 -5.32 13.90
C ALA A 188 4.68 -6.64 14.50
N LEU A 189 5.39 -7.21 15.47
CA LEU A 189 4.92 -8.41 16.17
C LEU A 189 3.72 -8.10 17.06
N THR A 190 3.70 -6.93 17.71
CA THR A 190 2.54 -6.45 18.47
C THR A 190 1.30 -6.32 17.59
N GLY A 191 1.43 -5.75 16.40
CA GLY A 191 0.34 -5.65 15.43
C GLY A 191 -0.21 -7.03 15.05
N LEU A 192 0.68 -8.01 14.77
CA LEU A 192 0.25 -9.36 14.41
C LEU A 192 -0.43 -10.09 15.57
N LEU A 193 0.05 -9.87 16.81
CA LEU A 193 -0.57 -10.42 18.02
C LEU A 193 -1.99 -9.91 18.23
N ARG A 194 -2.28 -8.65 17.87
CA ARG A 194 -3.64 -8.10 17.91
C ARG A 194 -4.57 -8.84 16.95
N VAL A 195 -4.14 -9.04 15.71
CA VAL A 195 -4.92 -9.83 14.74
C VAL A 195 -5.20 -11.24 15.26
N PHE A 196 -4.25 -11.87 15.96
CA PHE A 196 -4.46 -13.17 16.59
C PHE A 196 -5.47 -13.10 17.75
N LYS A 197 -5.42 -12.03 18.54
CA LYS A 197 -6.33 -11.77 19.66
C LYS A 197 -7.77 -11.57 19.20
N ASP A 198 -8.01 -11.00 18.02
CA ASP A 198 -9.35 -10.85 17.45
C ASP A 198 -10.04 -12.20 17.24
N TYR A 199 -9.28 -13.28 17.00
CA TYR A 199 -9.82 -14.64 16.88
C TYR A 199 -9.88 -15.40 18.21
N TYR A 200 -9.02 -15.05 19.18
CA TYR A 200 -8.86 -15.72 20.47
C TYR A 200 -8.57 -14.66 21.58
N PRO A 201 -9.62 -14.06 22.16
CA PRO A 201 -9.49 -12.95 23.13
C PRO A 201 -8.76 -13.32 24.42
N GLU A 202 -8.64 -14.61 24.73
CA GLU A 202 -7.95 -15.14 25.92
C GLU A 202 -6.42 -15.02 25.86
N ILE A 203 -5.85 -14.62 24.72
CA ILE A 203 -4.41 -14.36 24.60
C ILE A 203 -4.06 -13.16 25.48
N ILE A 204 -3.42 -13.43 26.62
CA ILE A 204 -2.85 -12.40 27.49
C ILE A 204 -1.58 -11.86 26.83
N VAL A 205 -1.76 -10.90 25.92
CA VAL A 205 -0.64 -10.10 25.44
C VAL A 205 -0.37 -9.06 26.53
N GLY A 206 0.87 -9.04 27.07
CA GLY A 206 1.25 -8.12 28.16
C GLY A 206 1.09 -6.64 27.80
N GLU A 207 1.62 -5.74 28.63
CA GLU A 207 1.50 -4.27 28.46
C GLU A 207 1.92 -3.76 27.07
N ALA A 208 2.72 -4.53 26.33
CA ALA A 208 3.09 -4.29 24.93
C ALA A 208 1.91 -4.03 23.97
N THR A 209 0.68 -4.47 24.27
CA THR A 209 -0.50 -4.17 23.43
C THR A 209 -1.39 -3.04 23.94
N ARG A 210 -1.14 -2.49 25.15
CA ARG A 210 -1.99 -1.46 25.76
C ARG A 210 -1.96 -0.11 25.05
N GLY A 211 -0.91 0.19 24.28
CA GLY A 211 -0.83 1.44 23.49
C GLY A 211 -1.29 1.23 22.05
N LYS A 212 -2.24 2.02 21.53
CA LYS A 212 -2.92 1.86 20.23
C LYS A 212 -2.03 1.75 18.98
N ALA A 213 -0.72 2.01 19.04
CA ALA A 213 0.16 2.02 17.87
C ALA A 213 0.40 0.65 17.22
N SER A 214 0.44 0.65 15.88
CA SER A 214 0.55 -0.50 14.94
C SER A 214 -0.79 -1.15 14.56
N SER A 215 -1.69 -0.34 13.97
CA SER A 215 -2.45 -0.84 12.83
C SER A 215 -1.47 -0.94 11.66
N PHE A 216 -1.46 -2.05 10.92
CA PHE A 216 -0.61 -2.20 9.72
C PHE A 216 -1.01 -1.28 8.56
N ASN A 217 -1.85 -0.28 8.83
CA ASN A 217 -2.26 0.70 7.85
C ASN A 217 -1.17 1.79 7.77
N SER A 218 -0.88 2.25 6.56
CA SER A 218 -0.18 3.52 6.32
C SER A 218 -1.04 4.74 6.64
N SER A 219 -2.19 4.53 7.28
CA SER A 219 -3.08 5.58 7.72
C SER A 219 -2.99 5.76 9.22
N VAL A 220 -2.57 6.97 9.60
CA VAL A 220 -2.62 7.42 10.98
C VAL A 220 -4.02 7.97 11.19
N SER A 221 -4.80 7.30 12.04
CA SER A 221 -6.09 7.85 12.43
C SER A 221 -5.88 9.14 13.25
N LEU A 222 -6.82 10.09 13.18
CA LEU A 222 -6.71 11.35 13.91
C LEU A 222 -6.59 11.18 15.44
N GLU A 223 -6.99 10.02 15.96
CA GLU A 223 -6.84 9.64 17.37
C GLU A 223 -5.39 9.35 17.79
N GLU A 224 -4.47 9.14 16.86
CA GLU A 224 -3.06 8.77 17.11
C GLU A 224 -2.13 10.00 17.16
N ILE A 225 -2.67 11.19 16.93
CA ILE A 225 -1.90 12.43 16.84
C ILE A 225 -1.91 13.13 18.20
N GLU A 226 -0.90 12.86 19.01
CA GLU A 226 -0.80 13.40 20.37
C GLU A 226 -0.21 14.83 20.43
N ASN A 227 0.44 15.31 19.37
CA ASN A 227 1.06 16.65 19.33
C ASN A 227 1.22 17.22 17.90
N ALA A 228 1.46 18.52 17.81
CA ALA A 228 1.55 19.27 16.56
C ALA A 228 2.71 18.82 15.64
N ASP A 229 3.86 18.42 16.19
CA ASP A 229 4.99 17.92 15.39
C ASP A 229 4.67 16.55 14.76
N SER A 230 3.94 15.70 15.48
CA SER A 230 3.43 14.42 14.97
C SER A 230 2.35 14.64 13.91
N PHE A 231 1.50 15.67 14.08
CA PHE A 231 0.50 16.07 13.08
C PHE A 231 1.16 16.48 11.76
N VAL A 232 2.18 17.34 11.80
CA VAL A 232 2.88 17.81 10.59
C VAL A 232 3.56 16.65 9.85
N LYS A 233 4.12 15.67 10.57
CA LYS A 233 4.72 14.46 9.97
C LYS A 233 3.70 13.48 9.39
N ALA A 234 2.50 13.42 9.99
CA ALA A 234 1.44 12.52 9.57
C ALA A 234 0.46 13.15 8.57
N LEU A 235 0.56 14.46 8.30
CA LEU A 235 -0.41 15.25 7.54
C LEU A 235 -0.74 14.66 6.16
N GLU A 236 0.25 14.10 5.46
CA GLU A 236 0.06 13.47 4.15
C GLU A 236 -0.66 12.10 4.25
N THR A 237 -0.55 11.43 5.39
CA THR A 237 -1.01 10.05 5.64
C THR A 237 -2.31 9.93 6.44
N ILE A 238 -2.93 11.04 6.87
CA ILE A 238 -4.20 11.00 7.58
C ILE A 238 -5.32 10.57 6.60
N GLU A 239 -6.05 9.52 6.97
CA GLU A 239 -7.26 9.08 6.27
C GLU A 239 -8.50 9.75 6.87
N LEU A 240 -9.41 10.18 6.01
CA LEU A 240 -10.68 10.76 6.42
C LEU A 240 -11.65 9.66 6.89
N PRO A 241 -12.52 9.93 7.87
CA PRO A 241 -13.53 8.98 8.31
C PRO A 241 -14.41 8.50 7.15
N ASN A 242 -14.72 7.20 7.10
CA ASN A 242 -15.60 6.61 6.09
C ASN A 242 -17.04 7.17 6.12
N GLN A 243 -17.47 7.70 7.27
CA GLN A 243 -18.75 8.36 7.44
C GLN A 243 -18.58 9.88 7.33
N LEU A 244 -18.76 10.41 6.11
CA LEU A 244 -18.49 11.82 5.80
C LEU A 244 -19.43 12.82 6.49
N ILE A 245 -20.54 12.37 7.08
CA ILE A 245 -21.38 13.22 7.95
C ILE A 245 -20.60 13.75 9.16
N ALA A 246 -19.61 12.98 9.65
CA ALA A 246 -18.73 13.42 10.73
C ALA A 246 -17.86 14.61 10.31
N VAL A 247 -17.47 14.68 9.02
CA VAL A 247 -16.67 15.79 8.47
C VAL A 247 -17.47 17.09 8.44
N VAL A 248 -18.78 17.01 8.18
CA VAL A 248 -19.68 18.18 8.19
C VAL A 248 -19.92 18.67 9.62
N GLY A 249 -19.98 17.77 10.60
CA GLY A 249 -20.20 18.10 12.02
C GLY A 249 -18.96 18.53 12.81
N ASP A 250 -17.74 18.27 12.32
CA ASP A 250 -16.51 18.51 13.07
C ASP A 250 -15.65 19.65 12.45
N PRO A 251 -15.49 20.79 13.14
CA PRO A 251 -14.69 21.93 12.66
C PRO A 251 -13.19 21.63 12.40
N LEU A 252 -12.63 20.59 13.02
CA LEU A 252 -11.24 20.17 12.83
C LEU A 252 -11.10 19.30 11.56
N LEU A 253 -12.06 18.42 11.29
CA LEU A 253 -12.12 17.65 10.04
C LEU A 253 -12.30 18.56 8.82
N GLN A 254 -13.11 19.63 8.97
CA GLN A 254 -13.25 20.67 7.95
C GLN A 254 -11.91 21.37 7.65
N LYS A 255 -11.13 21.70 8.70
CA LYS A 255 -9.80 22.31 8.55
C LYS A 255 -8.79 21.35 7.91
N LEU A 256 -8.87 20.06 8.22
CA LEU A 256 -8.03 19.04 7.60
C LEU A 256 -8.30 18.91 6.09
N LEU A 257 -9.57 18.89 5.69
CA LEU A 257 -9.99 18.86 4.28
C LEU A 257 -9.47 20.09 3.50
N LEU A 258 -9.40 21.25 4.17
CA LEU A 258 -8.84 22.48 3.60
C LEU A 258 -7.31 22.45 3.48
N LEU A 259 -6.62 21.81 4.43
CA LEU A 259 -5.16 21.68 4.42
C LEU A 259 -4.68 20.59 3.44
N LYS A 260 -5.51 19.59 3.15
CA LYS A 260 -5.27 18.50 2.20
C LYS A 260 -6.41 18.46 1.18
N PRO A 261 -6.34 19.26 0.09
CA PRO A 261 -7.36 19.25 -0.96
C PRO A 261 -7.35 17.89 -1.68
N ASP A 262 -8.26 17.01 -1.27
CA ASP A 262 -8.48 15.71 -1.90
C ASP A 262 -9.73 15.80 -2.80
N ALA A 263 -9.52 15.68 -4.10
CA ALA A 263 -10.58 15.78 -5.10
C ALA A 263 -11.65 14.69 -4.91
N GLU A 264 -11.25 13.49 -4.48
CA GLU A 264 -12.17 12.38 -4.25
C GLU A 264 -12.97 12.61 -2.97
N ALA A 265 -12.33 13.07 -1.88
CA ALA A 265 -13.03 13.41 -0.65
C ALA A 265 -14.05 14.55 -0.85
N ASN A 266 -13.67 15.60 -1.58
CA ASN A 266 -14.56 16.71 -1.93
C ASN A 266 -15.74 16.24 -2.78
N GLN A 267 -15.49 15.40 -3.79
CA GLN A 267 -16.55 14.83 -4.62
C GLN A 267 -17.49 13.94 -3.81
N ARG A 268 -16.97 13.15 -2.87
CA ARG A 268 -17.77 12.29 -2.00
C ARG A 268 -18.62 13.08 -1.01
N VAL A 269 -18.10 14.19 -0.46
CA VAL A 269 -18.88 15.13 0.36
C VAL A 269 -20.00 15.76 -0.47
N ASN A 270 -19.72 16.20 -1.71
CA ASN A 270 -20.72 16.76 -2.62
C ASN A 270 -21.80 15.73 -3.02
N ASN A 271 -21.41 14.49 -3.28
CA ASN A 271 -22.32 13.41 -3.61
C ASN A 271 -23.22 13.06 -2.41
N TRP A 272 -22.66 13.01 -1.20
CA TRP A 272 -23.43 12.80 0.02
C TRP A 272 -24.42 13.93 0.28
N LEU A 273 -24.00 15.20 0.14
CA LEU A 273 -24.88 16.37 0.26
C LEU A 273 -26.03 16.33 -0.76
N SER A 274 -25.72 15.92 -1.99
CA SER A 274 -26.70 15.81 -3.07
C SER A 274 -27.71 14.69 -2.80
N SER A 275 -27.25 13.53 -2.31
CA SER A 275 -28.12 12.42 -1.90
C SER A 275 -29.02 12.84 -0.74
N TYR A 276 -28.44 13.43 0.31
CA TYR A 276 -29.20 13.89 1.48
C TYR A 276 -30.25 14.95 1.10
N ALA A 277 -29.91 15.90 0.22
CA ALA A 277 -30.87 16.87 -0.29
C ALA A 277 -31.99 16.19 -1.10
N HIS A 278 -31.66 15.18 -1.90
CA HIS A 278 -32.63 14.42 -2.68
C HIS A 278 -33.59 13.61 -1.78
N ASP A 279 -33.06 12.97 -0.73
CA ASP A 279 -33.83 12.20 0.25
C ASP A 279 -34.78 13.10 1.06
N MET A 280 -34.36 14.34 1.37
CA MET A 280 -35.22 15.34 1.99
C MET A 280 -36.33 15.85 1.06
N ILE A 281 -36.02 16.05 -0.23
CA ILE A 281 -37.00 16.56 -1.22
C ILE A 281 -38.03 15.47 -1.58
N SER A 282 -37.60 14.21 -1.61
CA SER A 282 -38.46 13.05 -1.92
C SER A 282 -39.36 12.62 -0.75
N GLY A 283 -39.09 13.11 0.47
CA GLY A 283 -39.89 12.83 1.66
C GLY A 283 -39.65 11.44 2.26
N ASP A 284 -38.56 10.77 1.88
CA ASP A 284 -38.23 9.38 2.25
C ASP A 284 -37.29 9.31 3.48
N SER A 285 -37.12 10.42 4.20
CA SER A 285 -36.23 10.54 5.36
C SER A 285 -37.01 10.71 6.67
N ASP A 286 -36.76 9.81 7.63
CA ASP A 286 -37.30 9.89 9.00
C ASP A 286 -36.66 11.02 9.84
N ALA A 287 -35.62 11.69 9.33
CA ALA A 287 -34.91 12.75 10.03
C ALA A 287 -35.56 14.12 9.80
N ASN A 288 -35.76 14.90 10.86
CA ASN A 288 -36.28 16.26 10.76
C ASN A 288 -35.30 17.14 9.95
N PRO A 289 -35.71 17.71 8.79
CA PRO A 289 -34.86 18.52 7.93
C PRO A 289 -34.20 19.70 8.66
N LEU A 290 -34.83 20.21 9.72
CA LEU A 290 -34.37 21.37 10.45
C LEU A 290 -33.16 21.11 11.34
N ASP A 291 -32.88 19.85 11.68
CA ASP A 291 -31.84 19.50 12.65
C ASP A 291 -30.43 19.60 12.06
N ILE A 292 -30.29 19.48 10.73
CA ILE A 292 -28.98 19.52 10.05
C ILE A 292 -28.64 20.89 9.44
N LEU A 293 -29.64 21.76 9.26
CA LEU A 293 -29.45 23.10 8.69
C LEU A 293 -28.45 23.97 9.47
N PRO A 294 -28.37 23.91 10.82
CA PRO A 294 -27.32 24.61 11.56
C PRO A 294 -25.92 24.11 11.18
N THR A 295 -25.74 22.79 11.09
CA THR A 295 -24.45 22.18 10.74
C THR A 295 -24.03 22.51 9.31
N LEU A 296 -24.97 22.51 8.36
CA LEU A 296 -24.73 22.93 6.97
C LEU A 296 -24.41 24.42 6.86
N ARG A 297 -25.10 25.27 7.65
CA ARG A 297 -24.79 26.70 7.73
C ARG A 297 -23.37 26.92 8.24
N ASP A 298 -22.97 26.20 9.28
CA ASP A 298 -21.63 26.34 9.88
C ASP A 298 -20.54 25.85 8.91
N TYR A 299 -20.78 24.74 8.19
CA TYR A 299 -19.90 24.23 7.14
C TYR A 299 -19.75 25.21 5.95
N VAL A 300 -20.85 25.78 5.46
CA VAL A 300 -20.82 26.74 4.35
C VAL A 300 -20.19 28.07 4.77
N SER A 301 -20.41 28.50 6.02
CA SER A 301 -19.82 29.72 6.55
C SER A 301 -18.30 29.59 6.75
N SER A 302 -17.83 28.42 7.22
CA SER A 302 -16.40 28.15 7.43
C SER A 302 -15.61 28.00 6.12
N THR A 303 -16.24 27.47 5.08
CA THR A 303 -15.67 27.37 3.72
C THR A 303 -15.72 28.71 2.97
N LYS A 304 -16.82 29.47 3.06
CA LYS A 304 -17.00 30.74 2.31
C LYS A 304 -16.15 31.90 2.85
N VAL A 305 -16.07 32.07 4.17
CA VAL A 305 -15.25 33.13 4.82
C VAL A 305 -13.75 32.97 4.52
N ARG A 306 -13.29 31.76 4.17
CA ARG A 306 -11.86 31.47 3.95
C ARG A 306 -11.44 31.35 2.48
N MET A 307 -12.37 31.14 1.54
CA MET A 307 -12.09 31.36 0.11
C MET A 307 -11.81 32.84 -0.19
N GLU A 308 -12.49 33.76 0.49
CA GLU A 308 -12.23 35.20 0.39
C GLU A 308 -10.86 35.61 0.99
N LEU A 309 -10.37 34.89 2.01
CA LEU A 309 -9.03 35.11 2.58
C LEU A 309 -7.91 34.52 1.70
N ALA A 310 -8.14 33.39 1.02
CA ALA A 310 -7.18 32.79 0.10
C ALA A 310 -7.00 33.61 -1.19
N GLN A 311 -8.06 34.28 -1.68
CA GLN A 311 -7.97 35.19 -2.83
C GLN A 311 -7.23 36.50 -2.50
N ASN A 312 -7.24 36.94 -1.24
CA ASN A 312 -6.56 38.17 -0.79
C ASN A 312 -5.10 37.97 -0.35
N GLN A 313 -4.54 36.75 -0.44
CA GLN A 313 -3.15 36.44 -0.10
C GLN A 313 -2.29 35.95 -1.28
N ALA A 314 -2.81 35.99 -2.51
CA ALA A 314 -1.97 35.80 -3.70
C ALA A 314 -1.21 37.11 -3.99
N PRO A 315 0.14 37.16 -3.91
CA PRO A 315 0.88 38.32 -4.37
C PRO A 315 0.83 38.37 -5.90
N GLY A 316 0.49 39.55 -6.43
CA GLY A 316 0.86 39.94 -7.79
C GLY A 316 2.35 40.28 -7.87
#